data_AF-A0A3P6TGA5-F1
#
_entry.id   AF-A0A3P6TGA5-F1
#
_cell.length_a   1.000
_cell.length_b   1.000
_cell.length_c   1.000
_cell.angle_alpha   90.00
_cell.angle_beta   90.00
_cell.angle_gamma   90.00
#
_symmetry.space_group_name_H-M   'P 1'
#
loop_
_entity.id
_entity.type
_entity.pdbx_description
1 polymer ?
#
loop_
_entity_poly.entity_id
_entity_poly.type
_entity_poly.pdbx_seq_one_letter_code
_entity_poly.pdbx_strand_id
1 'polypeptide(L)'
;FHIIFPFFLHFHTAFSLPDLKHYYYVRKFALPQLHFWPHLVVYLDAPVGKCLENIKARGNVDEIAAVDEKYLKTIEESYKDSLKEYRRHSKILAYDWTRPGDADTVVEDIERMDFDFFEWHSGDVMEEWFTLVDEVSWNGWRHHVTSKLDARMYAFDGMSTHEVGELYINPRDAGHFMQVMRKEVVVHFLSV
;
A
#
# COMPACT_ATOMS: atom_id res chain seq x y z
N PHE A 1 3.39 0.55 0.37
CA PHE A 1 2.75 1.72 -0.28
C PHE A 1 1.28 1.94 0.12
N HIS A 2 0.44 0.90 0.30
CA HIS A 2 -1.01 1.08 0.49
C HIS A 2 -1.48 1.68 1.84
N ILE A 3 -0.71 1.60 2.93
CA ILE A 3 -1.19 2.00 4.27
C ILE A 3 -0.98 3.50 4.57
N ILE A 4 0.00 4.12 3.93
CA ILE A 4 0.66 5.34 4.44
C ILE A 4 0.11 6.59 3.75
N PHE A 5 -0.17 6.49 2.46
CA PHE A 5 -0.52 7.63 1.60
C PHE A 5 -1.83 8.38 1.99
N PRO A 6 -2.91 7.72 2.43
CA PRO A 6 -4.15 8.43 2.73
C PRO A 6 -4.29 8.93 4.18
N PHE A 7 -3.63 8.32 5.18
CA PHE A 7 -3.50 8.94 6.51
C PHE A 7 -2.76 10.29 6.42
N PHE A 8 -1.81 10.31 5.50
CA PHE A 8 -0.93 11.40 5.21
C PHE A 8 -1.62 12.65 4.59
N LEU A 9 -2.51 12.50 3.59
CA LEU A 9 -3.18 13.64 2.95
C LEU A 9 -4.17 14.40 3.88
N HIS A 10 -4.65 13.77 4.97
CA HIS A 10 -5.55 14.43 5.92
C HIS A 10 -4.88 15.58 6.70
N PHE A 11 -3.61 15.40 7.10
CA PHE A 11 -2.84 16.43 7.81
C PHE A 11 -2.46 17.63 6.91
N HIS A 12 -2.46 17.42 5.59
CA HIS A 12 -2.25 18.45 4.58
C HIS A 12 -3.58 18.91 3.95
N THR A 13 -4.63 19.15 4.75
CA THR A 13 -5.92 19.76 4.31
C THR A 13 -6.61 19.17 3.07
N ALA A 14 -6.13 18.05 2.51
CA ALA A 14 -6.49 17.57 1.18
C ALA A 14 -7.55 16.46 1.23
N PHE A 15 -7.79 15.85 2.40
CA PHE A 15 -8.89 14.92 2.62
C PHE A 15 -9.80 15.38 3.76
N SER A 16 -11.11 15.25 3.52
CA SER A 16 -12.14 15.48 4.52
C SER A 16 -12.13 14.39 5.60
N LEU A 17 -12.72 14.65 6.77
CA LEU A 17 -12.88 13.63 7.81
C LEU A 17 -13.70 12.40 7.33
N PRO A 18 -14.78 12.56 6.53
CA PRO A 18 -15.47 11.45 5.88
C PRO A 18 -14.55 10.58 5.03
N ASP A 19 -13.66 11.17 4.21
CA ASP A 19 -12.71 10.43 3.39
C ASP A 19 -11.80 9.53 4.23
N LEU A 20 -11.26 10.08 5.31
CA LEU A 20 -10.35 9.34 6.19
C LEU A 20 -11.07 8.16 6.88
N LYS A 21 -12.32 8.37 7.32
CA LYS A 21 -13.15 7.31 7.90
C LYS A 21 -13.42 6.21 6.88
N HIS A 22 -13.76 6.61 5.66
CA HIS A 22 -13.98 5.68 4.55
C HIS A 22 -12.71 4.85 4.28
N TYR A 23 -11.55 5.50 4.20
CA TYR A 23 -10.27 4.81 4.02
C TYR A 23 -10.00 3.78 5.12
N TYR A 24 -10.13 4.15 6.40
CA TYR A 24 -9.88 3.23 7.50
C TYR A 24 -10.89 2.07 7.54
N TYR A 25 -12.14 2.33 7.15
CA TYR A 25 -13.13 1.27 6.99
C TYR A 25 -12.69 0.28 5.91
N VAL A 26 -12.42 0.73 4.67
CA VAL A 26 -11.95 -0.14 3.58
C VAL A 26 -10.72 -0.92 4.04
N ARG A 27 -9.73 -0.25 4.64
CA ARG A 27 -8.49 -0.88 5.13
C ARG A 27 -8.79 -2.01 6.11
N LYS A 28 -9.74 -1.84 7.03
CA LYS A 28 -10.13 -2.86 8.01
C LYS A 28 -10.65 -4.14 7.35
N PHE A 29 -11.36 -4.04 6.23
CA PHE A 29 -11.90 -5.19 5.50
C PHE A 29 -10.92 -5.74 4.46
N ALA A 30 -10.12 -4.87 3.86
CA ALA A 30 -9.16 -5.22 2.81
C ALA A 30 -7.92 -5.95 3.35
N LEU A 31 -7.37 -5.53 4.50
CA LEU A 31 -6.14 -6.15 5.03
C LEU A 31 -6.28 -7.66 5.30
N PRO A 32 -7.39 -8.15 5.90
CA PRO A 32 -7.60 -9.59 6.05
C PRO A 32 -7.65 -10.38 4.73
N GLN A 33 -7.98 -9.74 3.60
CA GLN A 33 -8.04 -10.42 2.29
C GLN A 33 -6.65 -10.70 1.69
N LEU A 34 -5.62 -10.00 2.18
CA LEU A 34 -4.23 -10.25 1.76
C LEU A 34 -3.66 -11.50 2.44
N HIS A 35 -4.14 -11.81 3.64
CA HIS A 35 -3.76 -12.91 4.56
C HIS A 35 -2.28 -12.93 4.97
N PHE A 36 -1.37 -12.75 4.02
CA PHE A 36 0.06 -12.83 4.21
C PHE A 36 0.70 -11.44 4.22
N TRP A 37 1.38 -11.14 5.32
CA TRP A 37 2.23 -9.96 5.41
C TRP A 37 3.55 -10.18 4.66
N PRO A 38 4.21 -9.13 4.16
CA PRO A 38 5.52 -9.29 3.56
C PRO A 38 6.50 -9.90 4.56
N HIS A 39 7.37 -10.80 4.12
CA HIS A 39 8.44 -11.35 4.97
C HIS A 39 9.46 -10.27 5.38
N LEU A 40 9.78 -9.36 4.46
CA LEU A 40 10.75 -8.31 4.64
C LEU A 40 10.19 -6.94 4.25
N VAL A 41 10.45 -5.94 5.08
CA VAL A 41 10.27 -4.52 4.78
C VAL A 41 11.63 -3.82 4.79
N VAL A 42 12.00 -3.23 3.66
CA VAL A 42 13.17 -2.35 3.55
C VAL A 42 12.73 -0.91 3.74
N TYR A 43 13.27 -0.24 4.75
CA TYR A 43 13.01 1.16 5.08
C TYR A 43 14.24 2.00 4.76
N LEU A 44 14.05 3.00 3.89
CA LEU A 44 15.11 3.94 3.49
C LEU A 44 14.88 5.28 4.19
N ASP A 45 15.73 5.59 5.16
CA ASP A 45 15.61 6.80 5.98
C ASP A 45 16.35 7.96 5.31
N ALA A 46 15.63 8.74 4.50
CA ALA A 46 16.16 9.93 3.85
C ALA A 46 15.65 11.19 4.56
N PRO A 47 16.53 12.12 4.98
CA PRO A 47 16.08 13.34 5.64
C PRO A 47 15.29 14.23 4.68
N VAL A 48 14.26 14.91 5.22
CA VAL A 48 13.34 15.76 4.45
C VAL A 48 14.06 16.78 3.56
N GLY A 49 15.10 17.44 4.10
CA GLY A 49 15.91 18.40 3.33
C GLY A 49 16.53 17.78 2.08
N LYS A 50 17.04 16.54 2.19
CA LYS A 50 17.62 15.83 1.05
C LYS A 50 16.57 15.42 0.03
N CYS A 51 15.40 15.00 0.50
CA CYS A 51 14.26 14.69 -0.36
C CYS A 51 13.84 15.91 -1.19
N LEU A 52 13.75 17.10 -0.58
CA LEU A 52 13.43 18.35 -1.28
C LEU A 52 14.48 18.74 -2.32
N GLU A 53 15.78 18.61 -1.99
CA GLU A 53 16.87 18.82 -2.96
C GLU A 53 16.71 17.89 -4.16
N ASN A 54 16.46 16.60 -3.92
CA ASN A 54 16.32 15.59 -4.96
C ASN A 54 15.07 15.83 -5.82
N ILE A 55 13.93 16.24 -5.23
CA ILE A 55 12.71 16.61 -5.96
C ILE A 55 13.00 17.81 -6.90
N LYS A 56 13.66 18.85 -6.38
CA LYS A 56 14.05 20.01 -7.19
C LYS A 56 15.00 19.64 -8.31
N ALA A 57 15.96 18.75 -8.04
CA ALA A 57 16.92 18.27 -9.04
C ALA A 57 16.27 17.45 -10.17
N ARG A 58 15.17 16.73 -9.90
CA ARG A 58 14.41 16.02 -10.94
C ARG A 58 13.72 16.96 -11.94
N GLY A 59 13.42 18.20 -11.54
CA GLY A 59 12.89 19.23 -12.44
C GLY A 59 11.42 19.07 -12.84
N ASN A 60 10.64 18.23 -12.15
CA ASN A 60 9.20 18.13 -12.39
C ASN A 60 8.47 19.32 -11.76
N VAL A 61 7.93 20.21 -12.60
CA VAL A 61 7.30 21.47 -12.18
C VAL A 61 6.09 21.22 -11.27
N ASP A 62 5.25 20.25 -11.60
CA ASP A 62 4.02 19.95 -10.84
C ASP A 62 4.36 19.35 -9.46
N GLU A 63 5.36 18.48 -9.40
CA GLU A 63 5.82 17.86 -8.15
C GLU A 63 6.45 18.90 -7.23
N ILE A 64 7.29 19.79 -7.77
CA ILE A 64 7.95 20.85 -7.00
C ILE A 64 6.91 21.84 -6.45
N ALA A 65 5.83 22.12 -7.19
CA ALA A 65 4.77 23.01 -6.75
C ALA A 65 3.88 22.38 -5.66
N ALA A 66 3.70 21.05 -5.70
CA ALA A 66 2.80 20.34 -4.79
C ALA A 66 3.46 19.87 -3.48
N VAL A 67 4.78 19.63 -3.48
CA VAL A 67 5.48 19.02 -2.34
C VAL A 67 6.26 20.06 -1.53
N ASP A 68 5.86 20.27 -0.27
CA ASP A 68 6.55 21.16 0.67
C ASP A 68 7.22 20.40 1.83
N GLU A 69 7.99 21.14 2.65
CA GLU A 69 8.70 20.56 3.80
C GLU A 69 7.74 19.97 4.83
N LYS A 70 6.60 20.64 5.07
CA LYS A 70 5.58 20.20 6.02
C LYS A 70 4.98 18.85 5.58
N TYR A 71 4.62 18.74 4.30
CA TYR A 71 4.15 17.53 3.65
C TYR A 71 5.14 16.38 3.88
N LEU A 72 6.41 16.55 3.52
CA LEU A 72 7.41 15.49 3.68
C LEU A 72 7.69 15.12 5.14
N LYS A 73 7.66 16.09 6.07
CA LYS A 73 7.83 15.81 7.49
C LYS A 73 6.66 15.01 8.07
N THR A 74 5.43 15.32 7.67
CA THR A 74 4.27 14.52 8.03
C THR A 74 4.35 13.10 7.48
N ILE A 75 4.89 12.91 6.26
CA ILE A 75 5.18 11.57 5.73
C ILE A 75 6.14 10.84 6.66
N GLU A 76 7.29 11.44 6.96
CA GLU A 76 8.33 10.86 7.83
C GLU A 76 7.77 10.42 9.20
N GLU A 77 6.96 11.27 9.84
CA GLU A 77 6.32 10.97 11.12
C GLU A 77 5.34 9.79 11.01
N SER A 78 4.53 9.74 9.95
CA SER A 78 3.55 8.66 9.73
C SER A 78 4.18 7.30 9.41
N TYR A 79 5.35 7.28 8.77
CA TYR A 79 6.09 6.04 8.52
C TYR A 79 6.50 5.35 9.83
N LYS A 80 6.80 6.11 10.88
CA LYS A 80 7.19 5.55 12.20
C LYS A 80 6.08 4.71 12.81
N ASP A 81 4.82 5.10 12.64
CA ASP A 81 3.69 4.31 13.13
C ASP A 81 3.46 3.06 12.27
N SER A 82 3.65 3.17 10.95
CA SER A 82 3.56 2.03 10.05
C SER A 82 4.65 0.99 10.34
N LEU A 83 5.88 1.42 10.62
CA LEU A 83 6.98 0.53 11.00
C LEU A 83 6.69 -0.24 12.29
N LYS A 84 5.97 0.35 13.25
CA LYS A 84 5.53 -0.38 14.47
C LYS A 84 4.58 -1.52 14.15
N GLU A 85 3.70 -1.34 13.17
CA GLU A 85 2.79 -2.38 12.69
C GLU A 85 3.56 -3.47 11.96
N TYR A 86 4.40 -3.11 10.98
CA TYR A 86 5.22 -4.08 10.26
C TYR A 86 6.16 -4.87 11.16
N ARG A 87 6.69 -4.27 12.24
CA ARG A 87 7.60 -4.96 13.17
C ARG A 87 6.98 -6.18 13.84
N ARG A 88 5.65 -6.27 13.90
CA ARG A 88 4.92 -7.43 14.45
C ARG A 88 4.83 -8.59 13.46
N HIS A 89 4.88 -8.32 12.17
CA HIS A 89 4.54 -9.28 11.11
C HIS A 89 5.71 -9.56 10.14
N SER A 90 6.66 -8.62 10.01
CA SER A 90 7.74 -8.62 9.02
C SER A 90 9.09 -8.31 9.66
N LYS A 91 10.18 -8.88 9.09
CA LYS A 91 11.55 -8.44 9.39
C LYS A 91 11.77 -7.08 8.73
N ILE A 92 12.51 -6.19 9.40
CA ILE A 92 12.74 -4.83 8.92
C ILE A 92 14.24 -4.58 8.78
N LEU A 93 14.66 -4.17 7.59
CA LEU A 93 15.99 -3.61 7.34
C LEU A 93 15.85 -2.10 7.17
N ALA A 94 16.55 -1.32 7.99
CA ALA A 94 16.50 0.14 7.94
C ALA A 94 17.88 0.69 7.57
N TYR A 95 17.92 1.52 6.53
CA TYR A 95 19.14 2.11 5.99
C TYR A 95 19.10 3.62 6.10
N ASP A 96 20.19 4.23 6.55
CA ASP A 96 20.42 5.67 6.36
C ASP A 96 20.60 5.94 4.86
N TRP A 97 19.67 6.70 4.29
CA TRP A 97 19.63 7.04 2.88
C TRP A 97 19.91 8.54 2.63
N THR A 98 20.70 9.17 3.52
CA THR A 98 21.24 10.52 3.34
C THR A 98 22.08 10.67 2.06
N ARG A 99 22.79 9.61 1.69
CA ARG A 99 23.47 9.44 0.40
C ARG A 99 22.88 8.18 -0.24
N PRO A 100 22.63 8.16 -1.57
CA PRO A 100 22.19 6.94 -2.23
C PRO A 100 23.20 5.83 -1.91
N GLY A 101 22.73 4.82 -1.18
CA GLY A 101 23.54 3.71 -0.72
C GLY A 101 23.95 2.80 -1.87
N ASP A 102 24.86 1.88 -1.57
CA ASP A 102 25.23 0.81 -2.47
C ASP A 102 24.14 -0.28 -2.45
N ALA A 103 23.56 -0.54 -3.61
CA ALA A 103 22.54 -1.58 -3.75
C ALA A 103 23.09 -2.97 -3.40
N ASP A 104 24.39 -3.20 -3.63
CA ASP A 104 25.03 -4.48 -3.36
C ASP A 104 25.05 -4.79 -1.86
N THR A 105 25.19 -3.77 -1.01
CA THR A 105 25.10 -3.93 0.45
C THR A 105 23.71 -4.36 0.89
N VAL A 106 22.66 -3.76 0.30
CA VAL A 106 21.27 -4.13 0.61
C VAL A 106 20.99 -5.58 0.20
N VAL A 107 21.50 -6.01 -0.96
CA VAL A 107 21.37 -7.39 -1.42
C VAL A 107 22.10 -8.36 -0.48
N GLU A 108 23.34 -8.05 -0.10
CA GLU A 108 24.13 -8.88 0.81
C GLU A 108 23.43 -9.07 2.18
N ASP A 109 22.84 -8.01 2.73
CA ASP A 109 22.08 -8.08 3.98
C ASP A 109 20.80 -8.92 3.85
N ILE A 110 20.13 -8.86 2.69
CA ILE A 110 18.97 -9.71 2.39
C ILE A 110 19.39 -11.19 2.30
N GLU A 111 20.51 -11.48 1.65
CA GLU A 111 21.04 -12.85 1.51
C GLU A 111 21.50 -13.44 2.85
N ARG A 112 22.02 -12.60 3.75
CA ARG A 112 22.39 -13.00 5.12
C ARG A 112 21.18 -13.25 6.01
N MET A 113 20.01 -12.78 5.63
CA MET A 113 18.82 -12.88 6.47
C MET A 113 18.21 -14.27 6.36
N ASP A 114 18.13 -14.94 7.50
CA ASP A 114 17.48 -16.24 7.61
C ASP A 114 15.95 -16.07 7.62
N PHE A 115 15.26 -16.58 6.60
CA PHE A 115 13.79 -16.64 6.56
C PHE A 115 13.24 -18.04 6.90
N ASP A 116 14.11 -19.04 7.01
CA ASP A 116 13.74 -20.45 7.14
C ASP A 116 13.58 -20.85 8.62
N PHE A 117 14.29 -20.18 9.54
CA PHE A 117 14.13 -20.40 10.99
C PHE A 117 12.90 -19.66 11.54
N PHE A 118 11.78 -20.37 11.62
CA PHE A 118 10.65 -20.01 12.46
C PHE A 118 10.54 -20.99 13.63
N GLU A 119 10.82 -20.53 14.84
CA GLU A 119 10.53 -21.31 16.04
C GLU A 119 9.04 -21.18 16.36
N TRP A 120 8.28 -22.25 16.09
CA TRP A 120 6.83 -22.37 16.30
C TRP A 120 6.33 -21.97 17.72
N HIS A 121 7.23 -21.88 18.70
CA HIS A 121 6.90 -21.57 20.10
C HIS A 121 7.44 -20.20 20.58
N SER A 122 8.08 -19.42 19.71
CA SER A 122 8.77 -18.18 20.10
C SER A 122 7.88 -16.93 19.98
N GLY A 123 6.68 -17.05 19.41
CA GLY A 123 5.74 -15.92 19.25
C GLY A 123 6.30 -14.81 18.35
N ASP A 124 7.17 -15.19 17.43
CA ASP A 124 7.95 -14.27 16.60
C ASP A 124 7.26 -13.91 15.27
N VAL A 125 7.80 -12.87 14.66
CA VAL A 125 7.50 -12.31 13.34
C VAL A 125 7.25 -13.41 12.29
N MET A 126 6.25 -13.22 11.41
CA MET A 126 5.83 -14.12 10.30
C MET A 126 4.91 -15.30 10.65
N GLU A 127 4.26 -15.30 11.82
CA GLU A 127 3.33 -16.36 12.25
C GLU A 127 2.25 -16.70 11.19
N GLU A 128 1.75 -15.69 10.46
CA GLU A 128 0.70 -15.88 9.45
C GLU A 128 1.08 -16.89 8.36
N TRP A 129 2.37 -16.95 7.98
CA TRP A 129 2.87 -17.84 6.94
C TRP A 129 2.86 -19.31 7.36
N PHE A 130 2.84 -19.59 8.66
CA PHE A 130 2.82 -20.93 9.23
C PHE A 130 1.42 -21.41 9.61
N THR A 131 0.41 -20.55 9.48
CA THR A 131 -1.00 -20.92 9.76
C THR A 131 -1.56 -21.93 8.76
N LEU A 132 -1.00 -21.98 7.54
CA LEU A 132 -1.44 -22.88 6.48
C LEU A 132 -0.53 -24.11 6.42
N VAL A 133 -1.06 -25.24 6.85
CA VAL A 133 -0.28 -26.49 6.96
C VAL A 133 -0.45 -27.38 5.72
N ASP A 134 -1.57 -27.26 5.00
CA ASP A 134 -1.92 -28.17 3.91
C ASP A 134 -1.93 -27.49 2.52
N GLU A 135 -1.65 -28.27 1.48
CA GLU A 135 -1.61 -27.79 0.09
C GLU A 135 -2.96 -27.26 -0.41
N VAL A 136 -4.07 -27.78 0.13
CA VAL A 136 -5.42 -27.35 -0.29
C VAL A 136 -5.66 -25.92 0.17
N SER A 137 -5.30 -25.59 1.41
CA SER A 137 -5.37 -24.23 1.96
C SER A 137 -4.49 -23.25 1.17
N TRP A 138 -3.26 -23.65 0.84
CA TRP A 138 -2.38 -22.85 -0.03
C TRP A 138 -2.99 -22.62 -1.42
N ASN A 139 -3.61 -23.64 -2.01
CA ASN A 139 -4.30 -23.51 -3.28
C ASN A 139 -5.54 -22.62 -3.19
N GLY A 140 -6.28 -22.69 -2.08
CA GLY A 140 -7.43 -21.83 -1.81
C GLY A 140 -7.05 -20.35 -1.78
N TRP A 141 -6.00 -20.00 -1.03
CA TRP A 141 -5.48 -18.63 -0.99
C TRP A 141 -4.90 -18.19 -2.33
N ARG A 142 -4.19 -19.07 -3.05
CA ARG A 142 -3.71 -18.77 -4.41
C ARG A 142 -4.87 -18.41 -5.34
N HIS A 143 -5.96 -19.18 -5.30
CA HIS A 143 -7.15 -18.88 -6.10
C HIS A 143 -7.78 -17.54 -5.69
N HIS A 144 -7.91 -17.29 -4.38
CA HIS A 144 -8.48 -16.06 -3.82
C HIS A 144 -7.72 -14.80 -4.30
N VAL A 145 -6.39 -14.78 -4.15
CA VAL A 145 -5.56 -13.62 -4.53
C VAL A 145 -5.41 -13.48 -6.05
N THR A 146 -5.51 -14.57 -6.81
CA THR A 146 -5.40 -14.55 -8.28
C THR A 146 -6.71 -14.11 -8.94
N SER A 147 -7.85 -14.63 -8.49
CA SER A 147 -9.18 -14.28 -8.98
C SER A 147 -9.51 -12.82 -8.71
N LYS A 148 -9.09 -12.30 -7.53
CA LYS A 148 -9.32 -10.93 -7.04
C LYS A 148 -10.78 -10.52 -6.89
N LEU A 149 -11.75 -11.30 -7.41
CA LEU A 149 -13.17 -11.00 -7.34
C LEU A 149 -13.64 -10.98 -5.89
N ASP A 150 -13.41 -12.07 -5.17
CA ASP A 150 -13.84 -12.22 -3.77
C ASP A 150 -13.10 -11.22 -2.88
N ALA A 151 -11.76 -11.12 -3.02
CA ALA A 151 -10.95 -10.16 -2.29
C ALA A 151 -11.46 -8.72 -2.50
N ARG A 152 -11.82 -8.36 -3.74
CA ARG A 152 -12.42 -7.05 -4.05
C ARG A 152 -13.80 -6.90 -3.43
N MET A 153 -14.67 -7.90 -3.55
CA MET A 153 -16.01 -7.84 -2.96
C MET A 153 -15.91 -7.66 -1.45
N TYR A 154 -15.16 -8.50 -0.75
CA TYR A 154 -15.04 -8.38 0.71
C TYR A 154 -14.33 -7.10 1.17
N ALA A 155 -13.40 -6.56 0.38
CA ALA A 155 -12.70 -5.31 0.71
C ALA A 155 -13.55 -4.05 0.49
N PHE A 156 -14.43 -4.04 -0.52
CA PHE A 156 -15.07 -2.82 -1.02
C PHE A 156 -16.62 -2.87 -1.06
N ASP A 157 -17.24 -4.02 -0.82
CA ASP A 157 -18.69 -4.18 -0.85
C ASP A 157 -19.36 -3.64 0.43
N GLY A 158 -20.61 -3.17 0.31
CA GLY A 158 -21.43 -2.72 1.43
C GLY A 158 -21.25 -1.27 1.88
N MET A 159 -20.39 -0.47 1.23
CA MET A 159 -20.22 0.94 1.58
C MET A 159 -21.06 1.89 0.73
N SER A 160 -21.84 2.70 1.41
CA SER A 160 -22.46 3.89 0.85
C SER A 160 -21.38 4.91 0.44
N THR A 161 -21.08 5.00 -0.85
CA THR A 161 -20.15 6.00 -1.39
C THR A 161 -20.75 7.41 -1.42
N HIS A 162 -22.06 7.57 -1.18
CA HIS A 162 -22.71 8.88 -1.19
C HIS A 162 -22.45 9.72 0.07
N GLU A 163 -21.90 9.11 1.13
CA GLU A 163 -21.44 9.85 2.32
C GLU A 163 -20.09 10.55 2.10
N VAL A 164 -19.42 10.24 0.98
CA VAL A 164 -18.12 10.80 0.59
C VAL A 164 -18.26 11.41 -0.81
N GLY A 165 -18.44 12.73 -0.88
CA GLY A 165 -18.75 13.43 -2.13
C GLY A 165 -17.66 13.26 -3.20
N GLU A 166 -16.42 13.09 -2.77
CA GLU A 166 -15.22 12.90 -3.58
C GLU A 166 -15.20 11.54 -4.31
N LEU A 167 -15.84 10.52 -3.72
CA LEU A 167 -15.95 9.18 -4.29
C LEU A 167 -17.28 8.95 -5.01
N TYR A 168 -18.21 9.89 -4.88
CA TYR A 168 -19.52 9.79 -5.50
C TYR A 168 -19.44 10.11 -7.00
N ILE A 169 -19.94 9.19 -7.82
CA ILE A 169 -20.08 9.37 -9.26
C ILE A 169 -21.57 9.50 -9.56
N ASN A 170 -21.96 10.56 -10.27
CA ASN A 170 -23.34 10.75 -10.71
C ASN A 170 -23.77 9.56 -11.59
N PRO A 171 -24.97 8.99 -11.39
CA PRO A 171 -25.49 7.90 -12.23
C PRO A 171 -25.44 8.16 -13.73
N ARG A 172 -25.61 9.42 -14.17
CA ARG A 172 -25.50 9.81 -15.58
C ARG A 172 -24.07 9.66 -16.09
N ASP A 173 -23.10 10.13 -15.32
CA ASP A 173 -21.68 10.07 -15.69
C ASP A 173 -21.17 8.62 -15.65
N ALA A 174 -21.62 7.85 -14.65
CA ALA A 174 -21.36 6.41 -14.58
C ALA A 174 -21.95 5.67 -15.80
N GLY A 175 -23.18 5.98 -16.20
CA GLY A 175 -23.81 5.40 -17.39
C GLY A 175 -23.07 5.77 -18.68
N HIS A 176 -22.65 7.03 -18.80
CA HIS A 176 -21.84 7.49 -19.92
C HIS A 176 -20.49 6.78 -19.98
N PHE A 177 -19.77 6.69 -18.86
CA PHE A 177 -18.52 5.96 -18.74
C PHE A 177 -18.67 4.50 -19.17
N MET A 178 -19.69 3.79 -18.65
CA MET A 178 -19.96 2.39 -19.01
C MET A 178 -20.27 2.22 -20.50
N GLN A 179 -20.96 3.19 -21.10
CA GLN A 179 -21.25 3.18 -22.53
C GLN A 179 -19.97 3.35 -23.37
N VAL A 180 -19.10 4.30 -23.02
CA VAL A 180 -17.82 4.55 -23.71
C VAL A 180 -16.93 3.31 -23.60
N MET A 181 -16.77 2.77 -22.39
CA MET A 181 -15.98 1.55 -22.16
C MET A 181 -16.47 0.38 -23.00
N ARG A 182 -17.80 0.19 -23.10
CA ARG A 182 -18.37 -0.89 -23.91
C ARG A 182 -18.14 -0.69 -25.41
N LYS A 183 -18.29 0.54 -25.91
CA LYS A 183 -18.28 0.83 -27.36
C LYS A 183 -16.88 0.97 -27.92
N GLU A 184 -15.96 1.59 -27.18
CA GLU A 184 -14.64 1.96 -27.70
C GLU A 184 -13.54 1.04 -27.19
N VAL A 185 -13.59 0.64 -25.92
CA VAL A 185 -12.51 -0.17 -25.33
C VAL A 185 -12.74 -1.65 -25.60
N VAL A 186 -13.89 -2.20 -25.19
CA VAL A 186 -14.15 -3.65 -25.27
C VAL A 186 -14.25 -4.14 -26.72
N VAL A 187 -14.80 -3.34 -27.63
CA VAL A 187 -14.89 -3.70 -29.05
C VAL A 187 -13.50 -3.84 -29.66
N HIS A 188 -12.55 -2.96 -29.32
CA HIS A 188 -11.18 -3.03 -29.83
C HIS A 188 -10.41 -4.25 -29.30
N PHE A 189 -10.69 -4.71 -28.08
CA PHE A 189 -10.09 -5.94 -27.53
C PHE A 189 -10.65 -7.24 -28.12
N LEU A 190 -11.85 -7.22 -28.70
CA LEU A 190 -12.48 -8.39 -29.33
C LEU A 190 -12.27 -8.46 -30.85
N SER A 191 -11.72 -7.41 -31.45
CA SER A 191 -11.41 -7.31 -32.88
C SER A 191 -9.94 -7.67 -33.23
N VAL A 192 -9.18 -8.19 -32.27
CA VAL A 192 -7.84 -8.78 -32.43
C VAL A 192 -7.93 -10.26 -32.08
#